data_AF-A0A158KVH7-F1
#
_entry.id   AF-A0A158KVH7-F1
#
_cell.length_a   1.000
_cell.length_b   1.000
_cell.length_c   1.000
_cell.angle_alpha   90.00
_cell.angle_beta   90.00
_cell.angle_gamma   90.00
#
_symmetry.space_group_name_H-M   'P 1'
#
loop_
_entity.id
_entity.type
_entity.pdbx_description
1 polymer ?
#
loop_
_entity_poly.entity_id
_entity_poly.type
_entity_poly.pdbx_seq_one_letter_code
_entity_poly.pdbx_strand_id
1 'polypeptide(L)'
;MSEPVTANRAKCLYQRSTTRTMKETSMRATILSHEKPSDASSAEIHRFRFKIDDEQSGTMFESISLRTARVLVEHFEDGNAFIRMLRAIVAAHCDEYDALIGRVYTDHREPA
;
A
#
# COMPACT_ATOMS: atom_id res chain seq x y z
N MET A 1 -47.05 21.07 -52.15
CA MET A 1 -45.83 21.16 -52.97
C MET A 1 -44.85 22.04 -52.19
N SER A 2 -43.66 21.61 -51.77
CA SER A 2 -43.08 20.26 -51.82
C SER A 2 -42.01 20.14 -50.71
N GLU A 3 -42.01 19.01 -49.99
CA GLU A 3 -40.78 18.39 -49.48
C GLU A 3 -40.26 17.42 -50.58
N PRO A 4 -39.20 16.57 -50.42
CA PRO A 4 -38.35 16.30 -49.24
C PRO A 4 -36.84 16.01 -49.54
N VAL A 5 -36.12 15.47 -48.52
CA VAL A 5 -34.84 14.70 -48.56
C VAL A 5 -33.57 15.49 -49.00
N THR A 6 -32.32 15.33 -48.53
CA THR A 6 -31.57 14.21 -47.90
C THR A 6 -30.35 14.76 -47.12
N ALA A 7 -29.70 14.10 -46.14
CA ALA A 7 -30.11 13.33 -44.95
C ALA A 7 -28.83 12.95 -44.12
N ASN A 8 -29.01 12.48 -42.88
CA ASN A 8 -28.08 11.64 -42.09
C ASN A 8 -26.65 12.14 -41.75
N ARG A 9 -26.41 12.36 -40.44
CA ARG A 9 -25.45 11.63 -39.54
C ARG A 9 -25.21 12.46 -38.28
N ALA A 10 -25.08 11.92 -37.06
CA ALA A 10 -25.45 10.61 -36.55
C ALA A 10 -25.58 10.71 -35.01
N LYS A 11 -26.45 9.88 -34.42
CA LYS A 11 -26.49 9.42 -33.02
C LYS A 11 -25.39 9.99 -32.09
N CYS A 12 -25.71 10.99 -31.27
CA CYS A 12 -24.93 11.31 -30.06
C CYS A 12 -25.18 10.25 -28.96
N LEU A 13 -24.71 9.02 -29.21
CA LEU A 13 -24.75 7.88 -28.29
C LEU A 13 -23.46 7.05 -28.38
N TYR A 14 -22.30 7.70 -28.21
CA TYR A 14 -20.98 7.05 -28.06
C TYR A 14 -19.96 8.12 -27.57
N GLN A 15 -19.45 8.18 -26.33
CA GLN A 15 -19.18 7.19 -25.28
C GLN A 15 -19.48 7.85 -23.90
N ARG A 16 -19.87 7.15 -22.83
CA ARG A 16 -19.03 6.22 -22.05
C ARG A 16 -17.60 6.70 -21.74
N SER A 17 -17.42 7.99 -21.46
CA SER A 17 -16.30 8.44 -20.62
C SER A 17 -16.60 8.16 -19.15
N THR A 18 -16.53 6.89 -18.77
CA THR A 18 -16.42 6.53 -17.36
C THR A 18 -15.05 7.00 -16.85
N THR A 19 -14.97 8.24 -16.36
CA THR A 19 -14.06 8.58 -15.27
C THR A 19 -14.58 7.96 -13.96
N ARG A 20 -14.88 6.65 -14.02
CA ARG A 20 -14.62 5.78 -12.88
C ARG A 20 -13.13 5.96 -12.68
N THR A 21 -12.76 6.75 -11.67
CA THR A 21 -11.39 6.89 -11.19
C THR A 21 -10.77 5.51 -11.31
N MET A 22 -9.69 5.38 -12.09
CA MET A 22 -8.94 4.14 -12.08
C MET A 22 -8.61 3.95 -10.61
N LYS A 23 -9.21 2.94 -9.98
CA LYS A 23 -8.96 2.62 -8.58
C LYS A 23 -7.54 2.10 -8.59
N GLU A 24 -6.63 3.05 -8.47
CA GLU A 24 -5.22 2.84 -8.25
C GLU A 24 -5.20 1.93 -7.04
N THR A 25 -4.83 0.67 -7.26
CA THR A 25 -4.94 -0.40 -6.26
C THR A 25 -3.84 -0.19 -5.23
N SER A 26 -3.97 0.92 -4.51
CA SER A 26 -2.95 1.51 -3.66
C SER A 26 -2.98 0.80 -2.33
N MET A 27 -2.07 -0.15 -2.19
CA MET A 27 -1.77 -0.76 -0.90
C MET A 27 -1.12 0.31 -0.03
N ARG A 28 -1.60 0.48 1.21
CA ARG A 28 -1.03 1.42 2.18
C ARG A 28 -0.69 0.67 3.46
N ALA A 29 0.58 0.65 3.83
CA ALA A 29 1.05 0.06 5.08
C ALA A 29 1.32 1.17 6.10
N THR A 30 0.79 1.07 7.31
CA THR A 30 0.95 2.07 8.37
C THR A 30 1.38 1.40 9.67
N ILE A 31 2.50 1.81 10.25
CA ILE A 31 2.96 1.27 11.53
C ILE A 31 2.11 1.89 12.65
N LEU A 32 1.45 1.06 13.46
CA LEU A 32 0.52 1.50 14.51
C LEU A 32 1.15 1.52 15.90
N SER A 33 1.99 0.54 16.20
CA SER A 33 2.68 0.46 17.49
C SER A 33 3.92 -0.40 17.41
N HIS A 34 4.86 -0.11 18.31
CA HIS A 34 6.04 -0.91 18.57
C HIS A 34 5.91 -1.50 19.98
N GLU A 35 6.14 -2.80 20.10
CA GLU A 35 6.18 -3.54 21.36
C GLU A 35 7.62 -4.00 21.60
N LYS A 36 8.23 -3.50 22.68
CA LYS A 36 9.59 -3.86 23.10
C LYS A 36 9.55 -5.23 23.80
N PRO A 37 10.55 -6.10 23.60
CA PRO A 37 10.59 -7.39 24.26
C PRO A 37 10.69 -7.22 25.79
N SER A 38 10.03 -8.11 26.54
CA SER A 38 10.06 -8.10 28.02
C SER A 38 11.47 -8.27 28.59
N ASP A 39 12.33 -8.98 27.87
CA ASP A 39 13.72 -9.26 28.22
C ASP A 39 14.67 -8.54 27.27
N ALA A 40 15.64 -7.79 27.81
CA ALA A 40 16.65 -7.09 27.02
C ALA A 40 17.52 -8.04 26.18
N SER A 41 17.69 -9.30 26.63
CA SER A 41 18.36 -10.38 25.90
C SER A 41 17.60 -10.84 24.65
N SER A 42 16.36 -10.38 24.46
CA SER A 42 15.46 -10.79 23.37
C SER A 42 15.21 -9.65 22.36
N ALA A 43 16.21 -8.79 22.11
CA ALA A 43 16.14 -7.70 21.13
C ALA A 43 15.68 -8.14 19.72
N GLU A 44 15.89 -9.39 19.31
CA GLU A 44 15.36 -9.92 18.03
C GLU A 44 13.82 -10.04 17.99
N ILE A 45 13.14 -9.89 19.13
CA ILE A 45 11.68 -9.99 19.32
C ILE A 45 11.05 -8.60 19.53
N HIS A 46 11.67 -7.52 19.01
CA HIS A 46 10.92 -6.28 18.76
C HIS A 46 9.74 -6.57 17.83
N ARG A 47 8.51 -6.27 18.27
CA ARG A 47 7.28 -6.53 17.50
C ARG A 47 6.69 -5.24 17.01
N PHE A 48 6.30 -5.21 15.74
CA PHE A 48 5.64 -4.08 15.10
C PHE A 48 4.23 -4.49 14.73
N ARG A 49 3.24 -3.74 15.20
CA ARG A 49 1.86 -3.85 14.76
C ARG A 49 1.61 -2.82 13.68
N PHE A 50 0.96 -3.23 12.60
CA PHE A 50 0.72 -2.38 11.45
C PHE A 50 -0.66 -2.63 10.85
N LYS A 51 -1.13 -1.64 10.10
CA LYS A 51 -2.34 -1.68 9.30
C LYS A 51 -1.95 -1.77 7.84
N ILE A 52 -2.55 -2.68 7.10
CA ILE A 52 -2.55 -2.65 5.63
C ILE A 52 -3.96 -2.23 5.23
N ASP A 53 -4.10 -1.08 4.57
CA ASP A 53 -5.28 -0.81 3.75
C ASP A 53 -4.95 -1.28 2.33
N ASP A 54 -5.62 -2.33 1.87
CA ASP A 54 -5.63 -2.73 0.46
C ASP A 54 -7.04 -2.55 -0.11
N GLU A 55 -7.13 -2.11 -1.36
CA GLU A 55 -8.41 -1.90 -2.02
C GLU A 55 -9.13 -3.20 -2.41
N GLN A 56 -8.39 -4.32 -2.51
CA GLN A 56 -8.93 -5.64 -2.84
C GLN A 56 -9.24 -6.46 -1.58
N SER A 57 -8.30 -6.50 -0.64
CA SER A 57 -8.37 -7.30 0.59
C SER A 57 -9.02 -6.57 1.77
N GLY A 58 -9.19 -5.25 1.67
CA GLY A 58 -9.70 -4.39 2.73
C GLY A 58 -8.63 -3.98 3.74
N THR A 59 -9.08 -3.49 4.90
CA THR A 59 -8.19 -3.11 6.01
C THR A 59 -7.85 -4.31 6.86
N MET A 60 -6.57 -4.68 6.89
CA MET A 60 -6.00 -5.76 7.71
C MET A 60 -5.13 -5.18 8.82
N PHE A 61 -5.14 -5.83 9.99
CA PHE A 61 -4.30 -5.48 11.14
C PHE A 61 -3.43 -6.67 11.49
N GLU A 62 -2.11 -6.50 11.42
CA GLU A 62 -1.15 -7.58 11.53
C GLU A 62 0.00 -7.22 12.47
N SER A 63 0.76 -8.22 12.91
CA SER A 63 1.96 -8.00 13.74
C SER A 63 3.13 -8.88 13.30
N ILE A 64 4.32 -8.31 13.25
CA ILE A 64 5.54 -9.00 12.80
C ILE A 64 6.70 -8.75 13.77
N SER A 65 7.59 -9.72 13.92
CA SER A 65 8.86 -9.53 14.65
C SER A 65 9.94 -8.94 13.74
N LEU A 66 10.89 -8.20 14.31
CA LEU A 66 12.06 -7.68 13.59
C LEU A 66 12.83 -8.81 12.87
N ARG A 67 12.99 -9.97 13.52
CA ARG A 67 13.60 -11.15 12.91
C ARG A 67 12.84 -11.62 11.66
N THR A 68 11.52 -11.67 11.71
CA THR A 68 10.70 -12.03 10.54
C THR A 68 10.77 -10.95 9.45
N ALA A 69 10.79 -9.67 9.84
CA ALA A 69 10.92 -8.56 8.89
C ALA A 69 12.22 -8.64 8.08
N ARG A 70 13.35 -8.98 8.73
CA ARG A 70 14.65 -9.23 8.05
C ARG A 70 14.54 -10.32 6.99
N VAL A 71 14.06 -11.50 7.37
CA VAL A 71 13.90 -12.65 6.45
C VAL A 71 12.98 -12.31 5.26
N LEU A 72 11.92 -11.54 5.47
CA LEU A 72 11.04 -11.12 4.37
C LEU A 72 11.73 -10.14 3.42
N VAL A 73 12.46 -9.13 3.90
CA VAL A 73 13.10 -8.17 2.98
C VAL A 73 14.27 -8.77 2.19
N GLU A 74 14.85 -9.87 2.65
CA GLU A 74 15.85 -10.66 1.91
C GLU A 74 15.23 -11.49 0.77
N HIS A 75 13.96 -11.87 0.86
CA HIS A 75 13.27 -12.74 -0.11
C HIS A 75 12.31 -12.02 -1.07
N PHE A 76 11.93 -10.78 -0.78
CA PHE A 76 10.95 -10.03 -1.58
C PHE A 76 11.54 -8.77 -2.24
N GLU A 77 11.29 -8.64 -3.54
CA GLU A 77 11.64 -7.44 -4.32
C GLU A 77 10.86 -6.20 -3.87
N ASP A 78 11.45 -5.03 -4.08
CA ASP A 78 10.91 -3.75 -3.61
C ASP A 78 9.78 -3.29 -4.53
N GLY A 79 8.54 -3.72 -4.25
CA GLY A 79 7.40 -3.48 -5.15
C GLY A 79 6.07 -3.12 -4.48
N ASN A 80 5.94 -3.24 -3.15
CA ASN A 80 4.68 -2.92 -2.46
C ASN A 80 4.90 -2.19 -1.13
N ALA A 81 3.85 -1.53 -0.63
CA ALA A 81 3.88 -0.75 0.61
C ALA A 81 4.40 -1.52 1.82
N PHE A 82 4.05 -2.82 1.90
CA PHE A 82 4.44 -3.67 3.01
C PHE A 82 5.95 -3.95 3.01
N ILE A 83 6.53 -4.33 1.87
CA ILE A 83 7.99 -4.54 1.77
C ILE A 83 8.76 -3.24 2.06
N ARG A 84 8.29 -2.08 1.57
CA ARG A 84 8.88 -0.77 1.90
C ARG A 84 8.83 -0.46 3.40
N MET A 85 7.70 -0.75 4.05
CA MET A 85 7.55 -0.62 5.50
C MET A 85 8.51 -1.55 6.25
N LEU A 86 8.63 -2.82 5.84
CA LEU A 86 9.58 -3.77 6.44
C LEU A 86 11.03 -3.32 6.26
N ARG A 87 11.41 -2.82 5.07
CA ARG A 87 12.74 -2.28 4.79
C ARG A 87 13.06 -1.09 5.70
N ALA A 88 12.10 -0.21 5.93
CA ALA A 88 12.27 0.90 6.87
C ALA A 88 12.42 0.43 8.33
N ILE A 89 11.68 -0.61 8.76
CA ILE A 89 11.84 -1.23 10.09
C ILE A 89 13.24 -1.88 10.24
N VAL A 90 13.73 -2.56 9.19
CA VAL A 90 15.02 -3.25 9.21
C VAL A 90 16.20 -2.28 9.13
N ALA A 91 16.04 -1.15 8.43
CA ALA A 91 17.07 -0.11 8.30
C ALA A 91 17.17 0.83 9.50
N ALA A 92 16.11 0.94 10.32
CA ALA A 92 16.09 1.79 11.51
C ALA A 92 16.88 1.17 12.68
N HIS A 93 17.54 2.03 13.47
CA HIS A 93 18.13 1.64 14.74
C HIS A 93 17.07 1.47 15.84
N CYS A 94 17.42 0.77 16.93
CA CYS A 94 16.50 0.47 18.01
C CYS A 94 15.90 1.71 18.70
N ASP A 95 16.65 2.82 18.71
CA ASP A 95 16.22 4.11 19.26
C ASP A 95 15.27 4.87 18.31
N GLU A 96 15.18 4.45 17.04
CA GLU A 96 14.33 5.06 16.03
C GLU A 96 12.98 4.34 15.83
N TYR A 97 12.79 3.15 16.41
CA TYR A 97 11.57 2.34 16.23
C TYR A 97 10.30 3.06 16.67
N ASP A 98 10.35 3.86 17.72
CA ASP A 98 9.21 4.65 18.16
C ASP A 98 8.91 5.82 17.18
N ALA A 99 9.89 6.29 16.40
CA ALA A 99 9.75 7.30 15.34
C ALA A 99 9.28 6.72 13.98
N LEU A 100 9.10 5.40 13.89
CA LEU A 100 8.43 4.74 12.77
C LEU A 100 6.90 4.68 12.96
N ILE A 101 6.41 4.84 14.18
CA ILE A 101 4.98 4.81 14.50
C ILE A 101 4.26 5.96 13.78
N GLY A 102 3.12 5.66 13.15
CA GLY A 102 2.34 6.61 12.35
C GLY A 102 2.88 6.85 10.93
N ARG A 103 4.06 6.33 10.57
CA ARG A 103 4.54 6.41 9.18
C ARG A 103 3.68 5.57 8.25
N VAL A 104 3.31 6.17 7.11
CA VAL A 104 2.54 5.55 6.04
C VAL A 104 3.47 5.28 4.85
N TYR A 105 3.41 4.08 4.33
CA TYR A 105 4.09 3.61 3.13
C TYR A 105 3.04 3.27 2.08
N THR A 106 3.34 3.52 0.81
CA THR A 106 2.47 3.19 -0.33
C THR A 106 3.25 2.34 -1.33
N ASP A 107 2.58 1.56 -2.17
CA ASP A 107 3.22 1.08 -3.39
C ASP A 107 3.58 2.28 -4.29
N HIS A 108 4.70 2.16 -4.99
CA HIS A 108 5.01 3.05 -6.10
C HIS A 108 4.72 2.28 -7.38
N ARG A 109 3.55 2.54 -7.97
CA ARG A 109 3.48 2.61 -9.43
C ARG A 109 3.99 3.97 -9.86
N GLU A 110 5.30 4.09 -10.08
CA GLU A 110 5.76 5.16 -10.96
C GLU A 110 5.15 4.91 -12.35
N PRO A 111 4.46 5.90 -12.95
CA PRO A 111 4.14 5.83 -14.36
C PRO A 111 5.45 6.00 -15.15
N ALA A 112 5.79 4.99 -15.96
CA ALA A 112 6.85 5.06 -16.96
C ALA A 112 6.44 5.95 -18.15
#